data_AF-A0A2I0KQK7-F1
#
_entry.id   AF-A0A2I0KQK7-F1
#
_cell.length_a   1.000
_cell.length_b   1.000
_cell.length_c   1.000
_cell.angle_alpha   90.00
_cell.angle_beta   90.00
_cell.angle_gamma   90.00
#
_symmetry.space_group_name_H-M   'P 1'
#
loop_
_entity.id
_entity.type
_entity.pdbx_description
1 polymer ?
#
loop_
_entity_poly.entity_id
_entity_poly.type
_entity_poly.pdbx_seq_one_letter_code
_entity_poly.pdbx_strand_id
1 'polypeptide(L)'
;MYFRSLLWVGPALLFSTATSVCILGWDGKVRTILSISMPYAVLVGALNDRLLLATPTEINPRQKKGVEVRSCLVGFLEPLLIGFGTMQQYFEQKLDLKEILYQITSRFDSLRITPRSLDILARGPPVCGDLAVALSQSSPQFTQVLRGIYAIKALRFSTALSVLRDEFLRSRDYPKCPPTSHLFHRFRQLGYACINNLHLNCILLLLEGF
;
A
#
# COMPACT_ATOMS: atom_id res chain seq x y z
N MET A 1 -7.00 -18.07 18.30
CA MET A 1 -5.68 -17.77 17.71
C MET A 1 -4.77 -17.42 18.87
N TYR A 2 -3.67 -18.15 19.12
CA TYR A 2 -2.75 -17.81 20.19
C TYR A 2 -1.65 -16.90 19.65
N PHE A 3 -1.59 -15.66 20.16
CA PHE A 3 -0.50 -14.73 19.88
C PHE A 3 0.73 -15.18 20.66
N ARG A 4 1.88 -15.31 19.99
CA ARG A 4 3.13 -15.73 20.65
C ARG A 4 3.98 -14.54 21.07
N SER A 5 4.00 -13.51 20.25
CA SER A 5 4.78 -12.29 20.50
C SER A 5 4.24 -11.14 19.68
N LEU A 6 4.58 -9.93 20.13
CA LEU A 6 4.14 -8.66 19.57
C LEU A 6 5.38 -7.77 19.40
N LEU A 7 5.42 -6.98 18.32
CA LEU A 7 6.49 -6.03 18.05
C LEU A 7 5.92 -4.81 17.33
N TRP A 8 6.15 -3.62 17.89
CA TRP A 8 5.88 -2.37 17.17
C TRP A 8 7.02 -2.03 16.23
N VAL A 9 6.68 -1.71 14.99
CA VAL A 9 7.61 -1.16 13.99
C VAL A 9 6.98 0.10 13.42
N GLY A 10 7.40 1.26 13.95
CA GLY A 10 6.70 2.53 13.69
C GLY A 10 5.22 2.43 14.10
N PRO A 11 4.26 2.83 13.24
CA PRO A 11 2.83 2.72 13.51
C PRO A 11 2.24 1.34 13.17
N ALA A 12 3.05 0.35 12.79
CA ALA A 12 2.58 -1.00 12.48
C ALA A 12 2.79 -1.94 13.67
N LEU A 13 1.71 -2.53 14.18
CA LEU A 13 1.78 -3.59 15.18
C LEU A 13 1.93 -4.94 14.49
N LEU A 14 3.09 -5.56 14.64
CA LEU A 14 3.33 -6.93 14.20
C LEU A 14 3.04 -7.90 15.34
N PHE A 15 2.51 -9.07 14.98
CA PHE A 15 2.39 -10.18 15.91
C PHE A 15 2.66 -11.51 15.21
N SER A 16 3.20 -12.46 15.94
CA SER A 16 3.40 -13.82 15.45
C SER A 16 2.32 -14.77 15.97
N THR A 17 1.94 -15.68 15.08
CA THR A 17 1.12 -16.86 15.36
C THR A 17 2.01 -18.10 15.31
N ALA A 18 1.41 -19.30 15.33
CA ALA A 18 2.17 -20.52 15.14
C ALA A 18 2.79 -20.67 13.73
N THR A 19 2.19 -20.04 12.71
CA THR A 19 2.53 -20.28 11.29
C THR A 19 2.70 -19.02 10.47
N SER A 20 2.50 -17.84 11.07
CA SER A 20 2.61 -16.57 10.35
C SER A 20 3.03 -15.41 11.24
N VAL A 21 3.56 -14.38 10.60
CA VAL A 21 3.65 -13.04 11.14
C VAL A 21 2.61 -12.19 10.42
N CYS A 22 1.85 -11.44 11.21
CA CYS A 22 0.75 -10.61 10.78
C CYS A 22 0.92 -9.18 11.27
N ILE A 23 0.20 -8.26 10.63
CA ILE A 23 0.06 -6.87 11.03
C ILE A 23 -1.37 -6.63 11.44
N LEU A 24 -1.56 -5.96 12.57
CA LEU A 24 -2.83 -5.35 12.94
C LEU A 24 -2.78 -3.88 12.53
N GLY A 25 -3.62 -3.50 11.56
CA GLY A 25 -3.82 -2.10 11.20
C GLY A 25 -4.70 -1.38 12.22
N TRP A 26 -4.65 -0.05 12.23
CA TRP A 26 -5.52 0.79 13.07
C TRP A 26 -6.99 0.71 12.67
N ASP A 27 -7.27 0.15 11.50
CA ASP A 27 -8.60 -0.21 11.02
C ASP A 27 -9.14 -1.52 11.61
N GLY A 28 -8.44 -2.12 12.58
CA GLY A 28 -8.82 -3.37 13.24
C GLY A 28 -8.65 -4.63 12.38
N LYS A 29 -8.05 -4.52 11.18
CA LYS A 29 -7.90 -5.63 10.25
C LYS A 29 -6.52 -6.28 10.36
N VAL A 30 -6.51 -7.61 10.42
CA VAL A 30 -5.32 -8.45 10.42
C VAL A 30 -4.87 -8.75 8.99
N ARG A 31 -3.57 -8.58 8.72
CA ARG A 31 -2.96 -8.83 7.42
C ARG A 31 -1.70 -9.69 7.58
N THR A 32 -1.67 -10.87 6.95
CA THR A 32 -0.48 -11.73 6.97
C THR A 32 0.61 -11.14 6.08
N ILE A 33 1.84 -11.06 6.57
CA ILE A 33 3.00 -10.54 5.82
C ILE A 33 4.08 -11.59 5.56
N LEU A 34 4.17 -12.61 6.41
CA LEU A 34 5.16 -13.66 6.28
C LEU A 34 4.55 -14.95 6.82
N SER A 35 4.72 -16.07 6.10
CA SER A 35 4.50 -17.39 6.68
C SER A 35 5.81 -17.88 7.30
N ILE A 36 5.72 -18.47 8.50
CA ILE A 36 6.85 -19.02 9.23
C ILE A 36 6.62 -20.51 9.45
N SER A 37 7.65 -21.32 9.15
CA SER A 37 7.66 -22.76 9.41
C SER A 37 8.43 -23.11 10.69
N MET A 38 8.86 -22.10 11.44
CA MET A 38 9.66 -22.29 12.65
C MET A 38 8.77 -22.44 13.89
N PRO A 39 8.72 -23.64 14.51
CA PRO A 39 7.94 -23.83 15.72
C PRO A 39 8.53 -22.98 16.86
N TYR A 40 7.65 -22.38 17.67
CA TYR A 40 8.03 -21.53 18.81
C TYR A 40 8.88 -20.29 18.47
N ALA A 41 8.85 -19.84 17.22
CA ALA A 41 9.49 -18.57 16.86
C ALA A 41 8.83 -17.38 17.56
N VAL A 42 9.67 -16.51 18.11
CA VAL A 42 9.29 -15.29 18.82
C VAL A 42 9.89 -14.09 18.09
N LEU A 43 9.10 -13.04 17.90
CA LEU A 43 9.55 -11.74 17.39
C LEU A 43 10.47 -11.09 18.42
N VAL A 44 11.70 -10.79 18.02
CA VAL A 44 12.69 -10.13 18.89
C VAL A 44 13.10 -8.75 18.39
N GLY A 45 12.90 -8.45 17.11
CA GLY A 45 13.19 -7.13 16.58
C GLY A 45 13.04 -7.02 15.08
N ALA A 46 13.33 -5.83 14.56
CA ALA A 46 13.39 -5.53 13.13
C ALA A 46 14.65 -4.73 12.83
N LEU A 47 15.28 -5.00 11.70
CA LEU A 47 16.47 -4.31 11.21
C LEU A 47 16.37 -4.14 9.69
N ASN A 48 16.32 -2.88 9.23
CA ASN A 48 16.06 -2.55 7.82
C ASN A 48 14.83 -3.33 7.32
N ASP A 49 14.94 -4.08 6.21
CA ASP A 49 13.85 -4.89 5.64
C ASP A 49 13.66 -6.28 6.28
N ARG A 50 14.34 -6.56 7.40
CA ARG A 50 14.43 -7.88 7.99
C ARG A 50 13.85 -7.95 9.39
N LEU A 51 13.06 -8.98 9.61
CA LEU A 51 12.52 -9.34 10.92
C LEU A 51 13.45 -10.33 11.60
N LEU A 52 13.68 -10.15 12.90
CA LEU A 52 14.48 -11.03 13.72
C LEU A 52 13.55 -11.96 14.51
N LEU A 53 13.75 -13.25 14.33
CA LEU A 53 13.01 -14.32 14.99
C LEU A 53 13.95 -15.13 15.87
N ALA A 54 13.63 -15.24 17.16
CA ALA A 54 14.30 -16.15 18.06
C ALA A 54 13.59 -17.50 18.03
N THR A 55 14.32 -18.57 17.77
CA THR A 55 13.82 -19.95 17.76
C THR A 55 14.62 -20.81 18.73
N PRO A 56 13.97 -21.68 19.52
CA PRO A 56 14.70 -22.64 20.32
C PRO A 56 15.46 -23.61 19.41
N THR A 57 16.69 -23.91 19.77
CA THR A 57 17.51 -24.95 19.12
C THR A 57 17.73 -26.11 20.07
N GLU A 58 17.82 -27.33 19.52
CA GLU A 58 18.26 -28.47 20.32
C GLU A 58 19.64 -28.18 20.90
N ILE A 59 19.81 -28.50 22.19
CA ILE A 59 21.05 -28.23 22.92
C ILE A 59 22.10 -29.21 22.40
N ASN A 60 22.90 -28.76 21.44
CA ASN A 60 24.05 -29.52 20.96
C ASN A 60 25.17 -29.43 22.01
N PRO A 61 25.70 -30.55 22.54
CA PRO A 61 26.74 -30.52 23.57
C PRO A 61 28.02 -29.76 23.15
N ARG A 62 28.25 -29.54 21.84
CA ARG A 62 29.37 -28.73 21.31
C ARG A 62 29.07 -27.23 21.19
N GLN A 63 27.80 -26.83 21.08
CA GLN A 63 27.38 -25.43 20.95
C GLN A 63 26.37 -25.14 22.07
N LYS A 64 26.83 -24.52 23.17
CA LYS A 64 26.02 -24.17 24.36
C LYS A 64 24.88 -23.15 24.09
N LYS A 65 24.37 -23.02 22.87
CA LYS A 65 23.30 -22.09 22.49
C LYS A 65 21.97 -22.85 22.38
N GLY A 66 21.06 -22.58 23.31
CA GLY A 66 19.68 -23.09 23.29
C GLY A 66 18.71 -22.24 22.47
N VAL A 67 19.18 -21.13 21.89
CA VAL A 67 18.37 -20.21 21.08
C VAL A 67 19.20 -19.74 19.89
N GLU A 68 18.59 -19.76 18.71
CA GLU A 68 19.11 -19.19 17.47
C GLU A 68 18.27 -17.98 17.07
N VAL A 69 18.94 -16.88 16.69
CA VAL A 69 18.28 -15.71 16.11
C VAL A 69 18.42 -15.79 14.60
N ARG A 70 17.29 -15.91 13.91
CA ARG A 70 17.19 -15.95 12.45
C ARG A 70 16.69 -14.63 11.92
N SER A 71 17.20 -14.24 10.76
CA SER A 71 16.79 -13.03 10.06
C SER A 71 15.97 -13.38 8.83
N CYS A 72 14.72 -12.89 8.78
CA CYS A 72 13.79 -13.12 7.68
C CYS A 72 13.54 -11.82 6.92
N LEU A 73 13.74 -11.82 5.61
CA LEU A 73 13.43 -10.67 4.78
C LEU A 73 11.91 -10.56 4.62
N VAL A 74 11.33 -9.43 5.02
CA VAL A 74 9.88 -9.18 4.99
C VAL A 74 9.54 -8.06 4.02
N GLY A 75 10.36 -7.00 3.97
CA GLY A 75 10.02 -5.76 3.28
C GLY A 75 9.09 -4.91 4.14
N PHE A 76 9.63 -3.92 4.85
CA PHE A 76 8.86 -3.13 5.83
C PHE A 76 8.14 -1.93 5.24
N LEU A 77 8.38 -1.61 3.96
CA LEU A 77 7.69 -0.52 3.29
C LEU A 77 6.16 -0.68 3.37
N GLU A 78 5.62 -1.80 2.89
CA GLU A 78 4.18 -2.06 2.95
C GLU A 78 3.62 -2.04 4.38
N PRO A 79 4.20 -2.78 5.35
CA PRO A 79 3.83 -2.70 6.76
C PRO A 79 3.71 -1.27 7.30
N LEU A 80 4.74 -0.46 7.08
CA LEU A 80 4.82 0.91 7.57
C LEU A 80 3.78 1.80 6.89
N LEU A 81 3.63 1.69 5.57
CA LEU A 81 2.63 2.45 4.80
C LEU A 81 1.20 2.12 5.23
N ILE A 82 0.90 0.85 5.49
CA ILE A 82 -0.39 0.43 6.04
C ILE A 82 -0.59 1.02 7.44
N GLY A 83 0.43 0.96 8.29
CA GLY A 83 0.40 1.54 9.63
C GLY A 83 0.09 3.03 9.58
N PHE A 84 0.86 3.82 8.83
CA PHE A 84 0.63 5.27 8.69
C PHE A 84 -0.71 5.59 8.03
N GLY A 85 -1.05 4.89 6.92
CA GLY A 85 -2.28 5.13 6.19
C GLY A 85 -3.53 4.86 7.03
N THR A 86 -3.56 3.73 7.75
CA THR A 86 -4.69 3.42 8.64
C THR A 86 -4.69 4.30 9.88
N MET A 87 -3.55 4.59 10.50
CA MET A 87 -3.49 5.48 11.66
C MET A 87 -4.09 6.86 11.38
N GLN A 88 -3.74 7.45 10.23
CA GLN A 88 -4.22 8.76 9.83
C GLN A 88 -5.71 8.82 9.48
N GLN A 89 -6.34 7.68 9.17
CA GLN A 89 -7.78 7.61 8.94
C GLN A 89 -8.58 7.64 10.25
N TYR A 90 -7.98 7.21 11.36
CA TYR A 90 -8.67 7.03 12.64
C TYR A 90 -8.22 8.03 13.71
N PHE A 91 -7.05 8.65 13.56
CA PHE A 91 -6.49 9.59 14.52
C PHE A 91 -6.00 10.85 13.82
N GLU A 92 -6.42 12.01 14.32
CA GLU A 92 -5.76 13.28 14.00
C GLU A 92 -4.40 13.32 14.69
N GLN A 93 -3.32 13.27 13.90
CA GLN A 93 -1.97 13.35 14.44
C GLN A 93 -1.24 14.58 13.91
N LYS A 94 -0.58 15.30 14.82
CA LYS A 94 0.34 16.40 14.48
C LYS A 94 1.70 15.84 14.05
N LEU A 95 1.71 15.11 12.95
CA LEU A 95 2.93 14.58 12.34
C LEU A 95 3.17 15.28 11.00
N ASP A 96 4.44 15.52 10.68
CA ASP A 96 4.84 15.81 9.30
C ASP A 96 4.81 14.51 8.48
N LEU A 97 3.59 14.11 8.10
CA LEU A 97 3.35 12.88 7.36
C LEU A 97 4.10 12.87 6.02
N LYS A 98 4.29 14.04 5.40
CA LYS A 98 4.99 14.16 4.12
C LYS A 98 6.46 13.78 4.30
N GLU A 99 7.13 14.36 5.27
CA GLU A 99 8.54 14.06 5.55
C GLU A 99 8.72 12.60 5.99
N ILE A 100 7.86 12.10 6.88
CA ILE A 100 7.93 10.71 7.35
C ILE A 100 7.77 9.74 6.17
N LEU A 101 6.77 9.95 5.32
CA LEU A 101 6.53 9.07 4.17
C LEU A 101 7.67 9.15 3.15
N TYR A 102 8.26 10.33 2.93
CA TYR A 102 9.45 10.49 2.08
C TYR A 102 10.67 9.74 2.63
N GLN A 103 10.93 9.83 3.93
CA GLN A 103 12.02 9.10 4.59
C GLN A 103 11.83 7.59 4.50
N ILE A 104 10.59 7.10 4.61
CA ILE A 104 10.29 5.68 4.49
C ILE A 104 10.50 5.21 3.04
N THR A 105 9.94 5.92 2.06
CA THR A 105 9.97 5.47 0.65
C THR A 105 11.34 5.62 0.00
N SER A 106 12.21 6.48 0.55
CA SER A 106 13.63 6.57 0.14
C SER A 106 14.52 5.49 0.75
N ARG A 107 14.13 4.92 1.90
CA ARG A 107 14.93 3.90 2.61
C ARG A 107 14.58 2.47 2.23
N PHE A 108 13.34 2.22 1.82
CA PHE A 108 12.85 0.86 1.57
C PHE A 108 12.51 0.62 0.10
N ASP A 109 12.73 -0.60 -0.37
CA ASP A 109 12.50 -0.99 -1.76
C ASP A 109 11.01 -0.94 -2.14
N SER A 110 10.69 -0.10 -3.14
CA SER A 110 9.33 0.08 -3.67
C SER A 110 8.86 -1.04 -4.59
N LEU A 111 9.75 -1.95 -5.02
CA LEU A 111 9.40 -3.08 -5.89
C LEU A 111 8.40 -4.06 -5.25
N ARG A 112 8.28 -4.06 -3.92
CA ARG A 112 7.43 -5.00 -3.16
C ARG A 112 6.08 -4.45 -2.76
N ILE A 113 5.75 -3.21 -3.14
CA ILE A 113 4.43 -2.65 -2.83
C ILE A 113 3.34 -3.48 -3.50
N THR A 114 2.27 -3.77 -2.79
CA THR A 114 1.15 -4.54 -3.34
C THR A 114 -0.01 -3.62 -3.73
N PRO A 115 -0.92 -4.06 -4.62
CA PRO A 115 -2.16 -3.33 -4.89
C PRO A 115 -2.96 -3.01 -3.61
N ARG A 116 -2.85 -3.87 -2.58
CA ARG A 116 -3.52 -3.71 -1.29
C ARG A 116 -2.97 -2.52 -0.50
N SER A 117 -1.65 -2.33 -0.46
CA SER A 117 -1.06 -1.19 0.25
C SER A 117 -1.44 0.12 -0.45
N LEU A 118 -1.44 0.14 -1.78
CA LEU A 118 -1.90 1.31 -2.55
C LEU A 118 -3.38 1.61 -2.34
N ASP A 119 -4.24 0.60 -2.23
CA ASP A 119 -5.67 0.80 -1.94
C ASP A 119 -5.91 1.47 -0.59
N ILE A 120 -5.09 1.16 0.42
CA ILE A 120 -5.17 1.77 1.74
C ILE A 120 -4.68 3.22 1.67
N LEU A 121 -3.53 3.45 1.03
CA LEU A 121 -2.96 4.80 0.88
C LEU A 121 -3.85 5.73 0.06
N ALA A 122 -4.38 5.25 -1.06
CA ALA A 122 -5.22 6.04 -1.96
C ALA A 122 -6.52 6.52 -1.31
N ARG A 123 -6.99 5.83 -0.26
CA ARG A 123 -8.15 6.21 0.56
C ARG A 123 -7.78 7.01 1.80
N GLY A 124 -6.50 7.25 2.04
CA GLY A 124 -6.02 8.03 3.18
C GLY A 124 -6.13 9.54 2.93
N PRO A 125 -5.51 10.35 3.81
CA PRO A 125 -5.38 11.78 3.58
C PRO A 125 -4.68 12.12 2.26
N PRO A 126 -4.77 13.37 1.78
CA PRO A 126 -4.20 13.79 0.49
C PRO A 126 -2.75 13.35 0.26
N VAL A 127 -1.89 13.45 1.28
CA VAL A 127 -0.47 13.05 1.20
C VAL A 127 -0.30 11.54 0.95
N CYS A 128 -1.14 10.70 1.59
CA CYS A 128 -1.15 9.26 1.31
C CYS A 128 -1.66 8.96 -0.10
N GLY A 129 -2.65 9.72 -0.57
CA GLY A 129 -3.15 9.64 -1.94
C GLY A 129 -2.10 9.99 -2.98
N ASP A 130 -1.37 11.09 -2.79
CA ASP A 130 -0.24 11.49 -3.65
C ASP A 130 0.83 10.41 -3.71
N LEU A 131 1.17 9.85 -2.54
CA LEU A 131 2.14 8.77 -2.48
C LEU A 131 1.63 7.51 -3.21
N ALA A 132 0.36 7.15 -3.07
CA ALA A 132 -0.20 6.00 -3.77
C ALA A 132 -0.09 6.14 -5.30
N VAL A 133 -0.36 7.36 -5.81
CA VAL A 133 -0.20 7.67 -7.24
C VAL A 133 1.27 7.57 -7.64
N ALA A 134 2.19 8.20 -6.91
CA ALA A 134 3.62 8.16 -7.22
C ALA A 134 4.18 6.73 -7.24
N LEU A 135 3.84 5.91 -6.23
CA LEU A 135 4.25 4.51 -6.14
C LEU A 135 3.67 3.64 -7.25
N SER A 136 2.43 3.92 -7.68
CA SER A 136 1.83 3.22 -8.82
C SER A 136 2.52 3.57 -10.16
N GLN A 137 3.09 4.77 -10.27
CA GLN A 137 3.80 5.23 -11.45
C GLN A 137 5.23 4.71 -11.52
N SER A 138 5.93 4.63 -10.39
CA SER A 138 7.32 4.16 -10.32
C SER A 138 7.46 2.65 -10.48
N SER A 139 6.44 1.87 -10.11
CA SER A 139 6.52 0.42 -10.17
C SER A 139 6.03 -0.16 -11.52
N PRO A 140 6.80 -1.08 -12.14
CA PRO A 140 6.47 -1.66 -13.45
C PRO A 140 5.28 -2.60 -13.42
N GLN A 141 4.89 -3.11 -12.24
CA GLN A 141 3.79 -4.08 -12.10
C GLN A 141 2.39 -3.44 -12.25
N PHE A 142 2.29 -2.10 -12.18
CA PHE A 142 1.02 -1.40 -12.30
C PHE A 142 0.83 -0.87 -13.72
N THR A 143 -0.21 -1.37 -14.38
CA THR A 143 -0.60 -0.92 -15.72
C THR A 143 -1.09 0.53 -15.72
N GLN A 144 -1.08 1.18 -16.88
CA GLN A 144 -1.64 2.54 -17.06
C GLN A 144 -3.10 2.64 -16.55
N VAL A 145 -3.86 1.55 -16.72
CA VAL A 145 -5.22 1.41 -16.19
C VAL A 145 -5.25 1.51 -14.66
N LEU A 146 -4.41 0.72 -13.98
CA LEU A 146 -4.34 0.71 -12.52
C LEU A 146 -3.87 2.07 -11.98
N ARG A 147 -2.91 2.71 -12.65
CA ARG A 147 -2.45 4.07 -12.32
C ARG A 147 -3.60 5.09 -12.39
N GLY A 148 -4.44 5.02 -13.43
CA GLY A 148 -5.65 5.84 -13.54
C GLY A 148 -6.65 5.58 -12.41
N ILE A 149 -6.87 4.32 -12.03
CA ILE A 149 -7.76 3.95 -10.93
C ILE A 149 -7.25 4.51 -9.60
N TYR A 150 -5.95 4.42 -9.31
CA TYR A 150 -5.38 4.98 -8.08
C TYR A 150 -5.45 6.51 -8.06
N ALA A 151 -5.25 7.18 -9.21
CA ALA A 151 -5.45 8.62 -9.32
C ALA A 151 -6.91 9.03 -9.01
N ILE A 152 -7.90 8.28 -9.49
CA ILE A 152 -9.31 8.52 -9.15
C ILE A 152 -9.55 8.31 -7.66
N LYS A 153 -9.06 7.20 -7.08
CA LYS A 153 -9.21 6.89 -5.66
C LYS A 153 -8.59 7.98 -4.76
N ALA A 154 -7.42 8.50 -5.16
CA ALA A 154 -6.71 9.57 -4.48
C ALA A 154 -7.26 10.98 -4.78
N LEU A 155 -8.39 11.09 -5.50
CA LEU A 155 -9.01 12.35 -5.91
C LEU A 155 -8.08 13.27 -6.73
N ARG A 156 -7.15 12.67 -7.48
CA ARG A 156 -6.26 13.34 -8.44
C ARG A 156 -6.85 13.28 -9.84
N PHE A 157 -8.00 13.93 -9.98
CA PHE A 157 -8.82 13.87 -11.19
C PHE A 157 -8.11 14.44 -12.43
N SER A 158 -7.27 15.47 -12.28
CA SER A 158 -6.46 15.99 -13.38
C SER A 158 -5.48 14.93 -13.93
N THR A 159 -4.82 14.20 -13.03
CA THR A 159 -3.92 13.09 -13.39
C THR A 159 -4.70 11.94 -14.03
N ALA A 160 -5.85 11.56 -13.46
CA ALA A 160 -6.71 10.53 -14.02
C ALA A 160 -7.22 10.89 -15.43
N LEU A 161 -7.64 12.14 -15.63
CA LEU A 161 -8.12 12.64 -16.91
C LEU A 161 -7.01 12.64 -17.96
N SER A 162 -5.79 13.07 -17.60
CA SER A 162 -4.63 13.02 -18.50
C SER A 162 -4.36 11.60 -18.99
N VAL A 163 -4.36 10.63 -18.07
CA VAL A 163 -4.14 9.21 -18.40
C VAL A 163 -5.21 8.66 -19.33
N LEU A 164 -6.48 9.01 -19.11
CA LEU A 164 -7.59 8.58 -19.96
C LEU A 164 -7.58 9.28 -21.33
N ARG A 165 -7.19 10.55 -21.38
CA ARG A 165 -7.04 11.29 -22.64
C ARG A 165 -5.96 10.67 -23.52
N ASP A 166 -4.82 10.32 -22.95
CA ASP A 166 -3.74 9.64 -23.68
C ASP A 166 -4.18 8.27 -24.20
N GLU A 167 -4.96 7.52 -23.42
CA GLU A 167 -5.53 6.24 -23.83
C GLU A 167 -6.57 6.42 -24.95
N PHE A 168 -7.40 7.46 -24.88
CA PHE A 168 -8.38 7.81 -25.89
C PHE A 168 -7.75 8.15 -27.24
N LEU A 169 -6.72 8.99 -27.25
CA LEU A 169 -6.01 9.37 -28.47
C LEU A 169 -5.31 8.18 -29.16
N ARG A 170 -5.01 7.12 -28.42
CA ARG A 170 -4.41 5.88 -28.94
C ARG A 170 -5.44 4.78 -29.20
N SER A 171 -6.72 5.02 -28.92
CA SER A 171 -7.79 4.04 -29.08
C SER A 171 -8.09 3.81 -30.55
N ARG A 172 -8.41 2.55 -30.90
CA ARG A 172 -8.87 2.18 -32.25
C ARG A 172 -10.19 2.85 -32.62
N ASP A 173 -11.01 3.14 -31.61
CA ASP A 173 -12.33 3.74 -31.82
C ASP A 173 -12.25 5.26 -32.03
N TYR A 174 -11.08 5.89 -31.82
CA TYR A 174 -10.90 7.34 -31.98
C TYR A 174 -11.31 7.81 -33.39
N PRO A 175 -12.06 8.93 -33.52
CA PRO A 175 -12.44 9.89 -32.48
C PRO A 175 -13.72 9.53 -31.70
N LYS A 176 -14.30 8.34 -31.90
CA LYS A 176 -15.49 7.88 -31.19
C LYS A 176 -15.12 7.18 -29.88
N CYS A 177 -16.05 7.21 -28.92
CA CYS A 177 -15.95 6.47 -27.66
C CYS A 177 -17.26 5.69 -27.45
N PRO A 178 -17.44 4.53 -28.11
CA PRO A 178 -18.73 3.84 -28.10
C PRO A 178 -19.08 3.40 -26.66
N PRO A 179 -20.38 3.40 -26.27
CA PRO A 179 -20.80 3.07 -24.91
C PRO A 179 -20.44 1.65 -24.44
N THR A 180 -20.18 0.75 -25.39
CA THR A 180 -19.75 -0.63 -25.14
C THR A 180 -18.25 -0.77 -24.89
N SER A 181 -17.46 0.30 -25.12
CA SER A 181 -16.01 0.27 -24.93
C SER A 181 -15.64 0.33 -23.45
N HIS A 182 -14.57 -0.38 -23.07
CA HIS A 182 -13.99 -0.27 -21.73
C HIS A 182 -13.57 1.17 -21.39
N LEU A 183 -13.11 1.92 -22.39
CA LEU A 183 -12.69 3.31 -22.22
C LEU A 183 -13.86 4.22 -21.83
N PHE A 184 -15.03 4.07 -22.48
CA PHE A 184 -16.25 4.79 -22.12
C PHE A 184 -16.63 4.55 -20.66
N HIS A 185 -16.61 3.29 -20.21
CA HIS A 185 -16.90 2.96 -18.82
C HIS A 185 -15.93 3.61 -17.82
N ARG A 186 -14.65 3.78 -18.18
CA ARG A 186 -13.67 4.47 -17.34
C ARG A 186 -13.87 5.98 -17.29
N PHE A 187 -14.18 6.62 -18.42
CA PHE A 187 -14.60 8.04 -18.41
C PHE A 187 -15.84 8.25 -17.55
N ARG A 188 -16.82 7.34 -17.65
CA ARG A 188 -18.01 7.35 -16.79
C ARG A 188 -17.65 7.19 -15.30
N GLN A 189 -16.71 6.30 -14.97
CA GLN A 189 -16.21 6.15 -13.60
C GLN A 189 -15.55 7.42 -13.06
N LEU A 190 -14.70 8.08 -13.88
CA LEU A 190 -14.09 9.36 -13.54
C LEU A 190 -15.17 10.44 -13.31
N GLY A 191 -16.14 10.54 -14.21
CA GLY A 191 -17.26 11.49 -14.10
C GLY A 191 -18.06 11.29 -12.81
N TYR A 192 -18.45 10.06 -12.48
CA TYR A 192 -19.13 9.75 -11.21
C TYR A 192 -18.29 10.11 -9.99
N ALA A 193 -16.99 9.84 -10.02
CA ALA A 193 -16.11 10.20 -8.91
C ALA A 193 -16.00 11.73 -8.73
N CYS A 194 -15.96 12.50 -9.82
CA CYS A 194 -15.95 13.97 -9.77
C CYS A 194 -17.25 14.53 -9.19
N ILE A 195 -18.40 13.98 -9.60
CA ILE A 195 -19.72 14.39 -9.10
C ILE A 195 -19.84 14.11 -7.60
N ASN A 196 -19.50 12.89 -7.17
CA ASN A 196 -19.62 12.49 -5.77
C ASN A 196 -18.69 13.28 -4.83
N ASN A 197 -17.61 13.85 -5.34
CA ASN A 197 -16.65 14.65 -4.57
C ASN A 197 -16.74 16.16 -4.90
N LEU A 198 -17.84 16.62 -5.53
CA LEU A 198 -18.11 18.02 -5.87
C LEU A 198 -16.97 18.76 -6.59
N HIS A 199 -16.21 18.06 -7.43
CA HIS A 199 -15.03 18.65 -8.08
C HIS A 199 -15.41 19.35 -9.40
N LEU A 200 -16.09 20.50 -9.31
CA LEU A 200 -16.68 21.24 -10.45
C LEU A 200 -15.72 21.46 -11.62
N ASN A 201 -14.46 21.79 -11.36
CA ASN A 201 -13.47 22.05 -12.42
C ASN A 201 -13.21 20.82 -13.31
N CYS A 202 -13.32 19.61 -12.77
CA CYS A 202 -13.16 18.39 -13.57
C CYS A 202 -14.44 18.03 -14.33
N ILE A 203 -15.61 18.41 -13.81
CA ILE A 203 -16.88 18.27 -14.52
C ILE A 203 -16.87 19.17 -15.76
N LEU A 204 -16.42 20.43 -15.61
CA LEU A 204 -16.25 21.36 -16.73
C LEU A 204 -15.28 20.82 -17.78
N LEU A 205 -14.11 20.32 -17.38
CA LEU A 205 -13.13 19.72 -18.30
C LEU A 205 -13.66 18.45 -19.01
N LEU A 206 -14.51 17.67 -18.36
CA LEU A 206 -15.17 16.51 -18.99
C LEU A 206 -16.26 16.93 -19.98
N LEU A 207 -16.93 18.05 -19.73
CA LEU A 207 -17.95 18.62 -20.60
C LEU A 207 -17.36 19.38 -21.80
N GLU A 208 -16.19 19.99 -21.64
CA GLU A 208 -15.48 20.72 -22.70
C GLU A 208 -14.63 19.79 -23.60
N GLY A 209 -14.34 18.56 -23.15
CA GLY A 209 -13.37 17.64 -23.78
C GLY A 209 -13.96 16.48 -24.60
N PHE A 210 -15.29 16.42 -24.76
CA PHE A 210 -16.00 15.45 -25.60
C PHE A 210 -16.91 16.13 -26.61
#